data_AF-A0A8J6DG87-F1
#
_entry.id   AF-A0A8J6DG87-F1
#
_cell.length_a   1.000
_cell.length_b   1.000
_cell.length_c   1.000
_cell.angle_alpha   90.00
_cell.angle_beta   90.00
_cell.angle_gamma   90.00
#
_symmetry.space_group_name_H-M   'P 1'
#
loop_
_entity.id
_entity.type
_entity.pdbx_description
1 polymer ?
#
loop_
_entity_poly.entity_id
_entity_poly.type
_entity_poly.pdbx_seq_one_letter_code
_entity_poly.pdbx_strand_id
1 'polypeptide(L)'
;MSGRGKQGGKARAKAKSRSSRAGLQFPVGRVHRLLRKGNYAERLAGNAARDNKKTRIIPRHLQLAIRNDEELNKLLGRVTIAQGGVLPNIQAVLLPKKTESHHKAKGK
;
A
#
# COMPACT_ATOMS: atom_id res chain seq x y z
N MET A 1 -46.97 -16.55 -25.49
CA MET A 1 -45.61 -16.21 -25.97
C MET A 1 -44.70 -16.06 -24.77
N SER A 2 -43.73 -16.96 -24.66
CA SER A 2 -42.69 -16.97 -23.63
C SER A 2 -41.67 -15.86 -23.87
N GLY A 3 -41.63 -14.87 -22.99
CA GLY A 3 -40.55 -13.90 -22.89
C GLY A 3 -39.49 -14.38 -21.90
N ARG A 4 -38.54 -15.18 -22.38
CA ARG A 4 -37.33 -15.59 -21.66
C ARG A 4 -36.35 -14.42 -21.63
N GLY A 5 -36.10 -13.84 -20.46
CA GLY A 5 -35.19 -12.70 -20.28
C GLY A 5 -34.37 -12.78 -18.98
N LYS A 6 -33.12 -13.22 -19.13
CA LYS A 6 -32.04 -13.34 -18.12
C LYS A 6 -32.34 -14.18 -16.87
N GLN A 7 -32.17 -15.49 -17.06
CA GLN A 7 -31.98 -16.44 -15.98
C GLN A 7 -30.87 -16.01 -15.03
N GLY A 8 -31.24 -15.81 -13.77
CA GLY A 8 -30.50 -16.40 -12.65
C GLY A 8 -31.43 -17.24 -11.79
N GLY A 9 -32.40 -17.94 -12.43
CA GLY A 9 -33.63 -18.44 -11.82
C GLY A 9 -33.51 -19.40 -10.63
N LYS A 10 -34.57 -19.37 -9.81
CA LYS A 10 -34.80 -20.02 -8.50
C LYS A 10 -34.03 -19.38 -7.35
N ALA A 11 -34.68 -19.26 -6.18
CA ALA A 11 -34.01 -18.91 -4.93
C ALA A 11 -32.84 -19.88 -4.76
N ARG A 12 -31.62 -19.39 -5.04
CA ARG A 12 -30.43 -20.24 -5.03
C ARG A 12 -30.29 -20.78 -3.61
N ALA A 13 -30.24 -22.11 -3.47
CA ALA A 13 -29.80 -22.75 -2.23
C ALA A 13 -28.57 -22.00 -1.71
N LYS A 14 -28.47 -21.75 -0.39
CA LYS A 14 -27.39 -20.95 0.21
C LYS A 14 -26.07 -21.36 -0.42
N ALA A 15 -25.53 -20.48 -1.26
CA ALA A 15 -24.32 -20.78 -2.00
C ALA A 15 -23.23 -21.12 -0.98
N LYS A 16 -22.58 -22.28 -1.12
CA LYS A 16 -21.48 -22.68 -0.21
C LYS A 16 -20.54 -21.48 -0.06
N SER A 17 -20.28 -21.08 1.19
CA SER A 17 -19.50 -19.88 1.48
C SER A 17 -18.09 -20.06 0.94
N ARG A 18 -17.41 -18.96 0.63
CA ARG A 18 -16.03 -19.03 0.15
C ARG A 18 -15.09 -19.71 1.15
N SER A 19 -15.40 -19.61 2.44
CA SER A 19 -14.69 -20.32 3.50
C SER A 19 -14.94 -21.81 3.46
N SER A 20 -16.20 -22.24 3.40
CA SER A 20 -16.54 -23.67 3.40
C SER A 20 -16.08 -24.37 2.12
N ARG A 21 -16.05 -23.66 0.98
CA ARG A 21 -15.43 -24.14 -0.26
C ARG A 21 -13.91 -24.27 -0.15
N ALA A 22 -13.26 -23.43 0.65
CA ALA A 22 -11.82 -23.44 0.85
C ALA A 22 -11.38 -24.39 1.99
N GLY A 23 -12.31 -25.05 2.68
CA GLY A 23 -12.01 -25.88 3.86
C GLY A 23 -11.45 -25.09 5.05
N LEU A 24 -11.54 -23.76 5.02
CA LEU A 24 -10.99 -22.90 6.04
C LEU A 24 -12.07 -22.54 7.04
N GLN A 25 -11.75 -22.68 8.32
CA GLN A 25 -12.58 -22.16 9.40
C GLN A 25 -12.66 -20.63 9.37
N PHE A 26 -11.64 -19.97 8.82
CA PHE A 26 -11.58 -18.52 8.76
C PHE A 26 -12.49 -17.91 7.67
N PRO A 27 -13.05 -16.70 7.90
CA PRO A 27 -14.02 -16.06 7.02
C PRO A 27 -13.38 -15.40 5.78
N VAL A 28 -13.05 -16.19 4.76
CA VAL A 28 -12.39 -15.80 3.49
C VAL A 28 -13.08 -14.62 2.81
N GLY A 29 -14.41 -14.59 2.75
CA GLY A 29 -15.15 -13.47 2.16
C GLY A 29 -14.97 -12.16 2.94
N ARG A 30 -14.84 -12.25 4.27
CA ARG A 30 -14.56 -11.11 5.15
C ARG A 30 -13.12 -10.65 4.99
N VAL A 31 -12.14 -11.54 4.91
CA VAL A 31 -10.71 -11.21 4.65
C VAL A 31 -10.57 -10.49 3.30
N HIS A 32 -11.18 -11.02 2.24
CA HIS A 32 -11.16 -10.41 0.91
C HIS A 32 -11.87 -9.04 0.87
N ARG A 33 -12.91 -8.83 1.68
CA ARG A 33 -13.52 -7.50 1.85
C ARG A 33 -12.62 -6.57 2.66
N LEU A 34 -12.01 -7.06 3.74
CA LEU A 34 -11.10 -6.29 4.57
C LEU A 34 -9.86 -5.86 3.79
N LEU A 35 -9.33 -6.69 2.89
CA LEU A 35 -8.20 -6.34 2.02
C LEU A 35 -8.55 -5.25 0.99
N ARG A 36 -9.77 -5.28 0.44
CA ARG A 36 -10.23 -4.31 -0.57
C ARG A 36 -10.79 -3.02 0.01
N LYS A 37 -11.48 -3.08 1.15
CA LYS A 37 -11.85 -1.90 1.95
C LYS A 37 -10.61 -1.30 2.62
N GLY A 38 -9.62 -2.15 2.88
CA GLY A 38 -8.41 -1.80 3.60
C GLY A 38 -7.36 -1.08 2.77
N ASN A 39 -7.50 -1.00 1.44
CA ASN A 39 -6.61 -0.22 0.59
C ASN A 39 -5.13 -0.53 0.88
N TYR A 40 -4.74 -1.79 1.07
CA TYR A 40 -3.38 -2.12 1.57
C TYR A 40 -2.28 -1.95 0.52
N ALA A 41 -2.64 -1.77 -0.75
CA ALA A 41 -1.75 -1.21 -1.76
C ALA A 41 -1.97 0.31 -1.97
N GLU A 42 -2.85 0.93 -1.18
CA GLU A 42 -3.28 2.33 -1.28
C GLU A 42 -3.10 3.17 0.02
N ARG A 43 -2.86 2.59 1.21
CA ARG A 43 -2.61 3.37 2.45
C ARG A 43 -1.16 3.81 2.57
N LEU A 44 -0.24 2.86 2.64
CA LEU A 44 1.20 3.15 2.78
C LEU A 44 1.78 3.74 1.49
N ALA A 45 1.54 3.08 0.36
CA ALA A 45 1.99 3.57 -0.94
C ALA A 45 1.15 4.74 -1.47
N GLY A 46 -0.09 4.92 -1.02
CA GLY A 46 -0.88 6.10 -1.37
C GLY A 46 -0.50 7.35 -0.57
N ASN A 47 -0.08 7.21 0.70
CA ASN A 47 0.52 8.32 1.45
C ASN A 47 1.81 8.78 0.77
N ALA A 48 2.71 7.83 0.48
CA ALA A 48 3.92 8.14 -0.27
C ALA A 48 3.62 8.76 -1.65
N ALA A 49 2.50 8.42 -2.30
CA ALA A 49 2.06 9.07 -3.54
C ALA A 49 1.60 10.52 -3.32
N ARG A 50 0.81 10.75 -2.28
CA ARG A 50 0.30 12.08 -1.90
C ARG A 50 1.40 13.03 -1.48
N ASP A 51 2.40 12.55 -0.73
CA ASP A 51 3.57 13.34 -0.33
C ASP A 51 4.37 13.81 -1.55
N ASN A 52 4.42 12.97 -2.58
CA ASN A 52 4.98 13.29 -3.89
C ASN A 52 4.01 14.05 -4.82
N LYS A 53 2.89 14.57 -4.29
CA LYS A 53 1.83 15.31 -5.01
C LYS A 53 1.26 14.55 -6.21
N LYS A 54 1.21 13.21 -6.14
CA LYS A 54 0.72 12.33 -7.20
C LYS A 54 -0.53 11.59 -6.74
N THR A 55 -1.54 11.55 -7.61
CA THR A 55 -2.78 10.79 -7.39
C THR A 55 -2.61 9.31 -7.76
N ARG A 56 -1.64 8.99 -8.62
CA ARG A 56 -1.33 7.62 -9.07
C ARG A 56 -0.16 7.04 -8.28
N ILE A 57 -0.36 5.84 -7.77
CA ILE A 57 0.68 5.06 -7.10
C ILE A 57 1.65 4.51 -8.15
N ILE A 58 2.95 4.75 -7.97
CA ILE A 58 4.04 4.23 -8.81
C ILE A 58 5.00 3.38 -7.96
N PRO A 59 5.89 2.56 -8.56
CA PRO A 59 6.78 1.68 -7.82
C PRO A 59 7.65 2.39 -6.77
N ARG A 60 8.03 3.65 -7.02
CA ARG A 60 8.71 4.50 -6.04
C ARG A 60 7.93 4.65 -4.74
N HIS A 61 6.61 4.82 -4.80
CA HIS A 61 5.79 4.99 -3.62
C HIS A 61 5.67 3.70 -2.81
N LEU A 62 5.64 2.53 -3.48
CA LEU A 62 5.70 1.22 -2.82
C LEU A 62 7.03 1.04 -2.09
N GLN A 63 8.15 1.36 -2.75
CA GLN A 63 9.47 1.25 -2.15
C GLN A 63 9.64 2.19 -0.95
N LEU A 64 9.23 3.46 -1.06
CA LEU A 64 9.28 4.38 0.07
C LEU A 64 8.47 3.86 1.25
N ALA A 65 7.26 3.37 0.99
CA ALA A 65 6.39 2.93 2.05
C ALA A 65 6.79 1.60 2.69
N ILE A 66 7.41 0.69 1.94
CA ILE A 66 7.94 -0.58 2.46
C ILE A 66 9.24 -0.36 3.23
N ARG A 67 10.13 0.51 2.76
CA ARG A 67 11.45 0.72 3.39
C ARG A 67 11.40 1.66 4.60
N ASN A 68 10.39 2.53 4.69
CA ASN A 68 10.14 3.36 5.88
C ASN A 68 9.37 2.62 6.99
N ASP A 69 8.85 1.43 6.73
CA ASP A 69 8.15 0.61 7.72
C ASP A 69 9.03 -0.56 8.16
N GLU A 70 9.29 -0.69 9.45
CA GLU A 70 10.25 -1.66 9.97
C GLU A 70 9.80 -3.11 9.79
N GLU A 71 8.50 -3.39 9.97
CA GLU A 71 7.94 -4.73 9.87
C GLU A 71 7.91 -5.20 8.42
N LEU A 72 7.46 -4.33 7.51
CA LEU A 72 7.42 -4.61 6.08
C LEU A 72 8.82 -4.65 5.48
N ASN A 73 9.75 -3.82 5.95
CA ASN A 73 11.13 -3.87 5.52
C ASN A 73 11.80 -5.18 5.98
N LYS A 74 11.50 -5.67 7.19
CA LYS A 74 12.00 -6.96 7.67
C LYS A 74 11.37 -8.13 6.91
N LEU A 75 10.06 -8.09 6.72
CA LEU A 75 9.29 -9.11 5.99
C LEU A 75 9.71 -9.19 4.51
N LEU A 76 9.98 -8.04 3.89
CA LEU A 76 10.35 -7.91 2.48
C LEU A 76 11.84 -7.58 2.30
N GLY A 77 12.67 -7.88 3.29
CA GLY A 77 14.09 -7.49 3.30
C GLY A 77 14.87 -8.03 2.12
N ARG A 78 14.53 -9.24 1.67
CA ARG A 78 15.13 -9.93 0.53
C ARG A 78 14.40 -9.70 -0.80
N VAL A 79 13.34 -8.91 -0.81
CA VAL A 79 12.54 -8.64 -2.01
C VAL A 79 13.03 -7.36 -2.68
N THR A 80 13.30 -7.42 -3.97
CA THR A 80 13.66 -6.26 -4.79
C THR A 80 12.42 -5.68 -5.45
N ILE A 81 12.21 -4.37 -5.30
CA ILE A 81 11.14 -3.65 -5.98
C ILE A 81 11.71 -2.97 -7.23
N ALA A 82 11.36 -3.49 -8.41
CA ALA A 82 11.75 -2.90 -9.68
C ALA A 82 11.23 -1.46 -9.79
N GLN A 83 12.04 -0.54 -10.34
CA GLN A 83 11.71 0.89 -10.48
C GLN A 83 11.42 1.64 -9.15
N GLY A 84 11.79 1.05 -8.00
CA GLY A 84 11.54 1.63 -6.68
C GLY A 84 12.59 2.65 -6.21
N GLY A 85 13.84 2.56 -6.70
CA GLY A 85 14.97 3.33 -6.18
C GLY A 85 15.30 3.01 -4.71
N VAL A 86 15.97 3.93 -4.01
CA VAL A 86 16.41 3.75 -2.61
C VAL A 86 15.97 4.91 -1.71
N LEU A 87 15.90 4.71 -0.40
CA LEU A 87 15.61 5.81 0.52
C LEU A 87 16.73 6.87 0.46
N PRO A 88 16.39 8.17 0.40
CA PRO A 88 17.40 9.22 0.49
C PRO A 88 18.11 9.14 1.84
N ASN A 89 19.42 8.89 1.83
CA ASN A 89 20.24 8.87 3.04
C ASN A 89 21.66 9.34 2.68
N ILE A 90 22.19 10.30 3.42
CA ILE A 90 23.55 10.80 3.29
C ILE A 90 24.26 10.58 4.62
N GLN A 91 25.37 9.86 4.59
CA GLN A 91 26.18 9.60 5.78
C GLN A 91 26.72 10.94 6.34
N ALA A 92 26.71 11.12 7.67
CA ALA A 92 27.10 12.38 8.30
C ALA A 92 28.54 12.81 7.96
N VAL A 93 29.43 11.85 7.70
CA VAL A 93 30.81 12.09 7.25
C VAL A 93 30.88 12.81 5.90
N LEU A 94 29.85 12.66 5.07
CA LEU A 94 29.76 13.26 3.75
C LEU A 94 29.08 14.64 3.79
N LEU A 95 28.54 15.05 4.95
CA LEU A 95 27.97 16.37 5.09
C LEU A 95 29.09 17.42 5.18
N PRO A 96 28.92 18.59 4.53
CA PRO A 96 29.82 19.71 4.73
C PRO A 96 29.92 20.04 6.22
N LYS A 97 31.14 20.23 6.74
CA LYS A 97 31.34 20.70 8.12
C LYS A 97 30.69 22.09 8.25
N LYS A 98 29.72 22.25 9.16
CA LYS A 98 29.14 23.56 9.47
C LYS A 98 30.23 24.47 10.04
N THR A 99 30.68 25.46 9.27
CA THR A 99 31.17 26.72 9.82
C THR A 99 29.95 27.57 10.18
N GLU A 100 29.90 28.19 11.35
CA GLU A 100 28.72 28.92 11.82
C GLU A 100 28.23 29.96 10.78
N SER A 101 27.02 29.74 10.25
CA SER A 101 26.39 30.66 9.31
C SER A 101 25.51 31.66 10.06
N HIS A 102 26.03 32.85 10.33
CA HIS A 102 25.31 34.00 10.90
C HIS A 102 24.07 34.36 10.05
N HIS A 103 22.89 33.88 10.43
CA HIS A 103 21.63 34.41 9.93
C HIS A 103 21.16 35.52 10.88
N LYS A 104 21.45 36.77 10.50
CA LYS A 104 20.97 37.97 11.17
C LYS A 104 19.46 38.05 10.98
N ALA A 105 18.69 37.67 11.99
CA ALA A 105 17.24 37.89 12.03
C ALA A 105 16.99 39.41 11.93
N LYS A 106 16.46 39.88 10.80
CA LYS A 106 15.95 41.25 10.67
C LYS A 106 14.58 41.29 11.34
N GLY A 107 14.53 41.89 12.53
CA GLY A 107 13.27 42.33 13.13
C GLY A 107 12.60 43.40 12.25
N LYS A 108 11.28 43.28 12.15
CA LYS A 108 10.35 44.40 12.01
C LYS A 108 9.28 44.19 13.07
#